data_AF-A0A1C5XB60-F1
#
_entry.id   AF-A0A1C5XB60-F1
#
_cell.length_a   1.000
_cell.length_b   1.000
_cell.length_c   1.000
_cell.angle_alpha   90.00
_cell.angle_beta   90.00
_cell.angle_gamma   90.00
#
_symmetry.space_group_name_H-M   'P 1'
#
loop_
_entity.id
_entity.type
_entity.pdbx_description
1 polymer ?
#
loop_
_entity_poly.entity_id
_entity_poly.type
_entity_poly.pdbx_seq_one_letter_code
_entity_poly.pdbx_strand_id
1 'polypeptide(L)'
;MKEKRKTKQILCGGLAFCGEEEMEMLHAYALDGWIFRKFSGLSYVLYKEEPQDLIFSYDLNKVKKEDAQEYLDLFAAAGWEQITCNSSSTWFFMAKQGTPPLHSDHATLSEEYTGIGKTAKYLLLVLAFVSLFSFFLIKQAAIFMYLFAFGCGCIGGLLMLLIGTQFRKHKRKLCITMWSFQRSMCYCVGSLFIMLSMPFLSDIVPSLHILWRFLRLGAWMLFIATLFSMYWRYPLYRDHKEQYLFKK
;
A
#
# COMPACT_ATOMS: atom_id res chain seq x y z
N MET A 1 26.90 -2.65 30.41
CA MET A 1 25.52 -2.38 29.98
C MET A 1 25.56 -1.79 28.59
N LYS A 2 25.01 -2.44 27.54
CA LYS A 2 24.88 -1.80 26.22
C LYS A 2 23.77 -0.76 26.31
N GLU A 3 24.12 0.52 26.14
CA GLU A 3 23.16 1.61 26.09
C GLU A 3 22.10 1.30 25.03
N LYS A 4 20.83 1.37 25.43
CA LYS A 4 19.71 0.98 24.59
C LYS A 4 19.53 2.07 23.52
N ARG A 5 20.10 1.88 22.34
CA ARG A 5 19.97 2.81 21.21
C ARG A 5 18.51 3.15 20.98
N LYS A 6 18.18 4.44 20.85
CA LYS A 6 16.82 4.87 20.54
C LYS A 6 16.42 4.35 19.17
N THR A 7 15.25 3.73 19.08
CA THR A 7 14.71 3.18 17.84
C THR A 7 13.39 3.88 17.48
N LYS A 8 13.16 4.03 16.18
CA LYS A 8 11.89 4.49 15.60
C LYS A 8 11.41 3.41 14.62
N GLN A 9 10.11 3.11 14.63
CA GLN A 9 9.50 2.18 13.68
C GLN A 9 8.54 2.92 12.76
N ILE A 10 8.68 2.67 11.46
CA ILE A 10 7.85 3.28 10.41
C ILE A 10 7.26 2.13 9.60
N LEU A 11 5.93 2.08 9.44
CA LEU A 11 5.33 0.99 8.67
C LEU A 11 5.72 1.11 7.20
N CYS A 12 5.98 -0.02 6.55
CA CYS A 12 6.09 -0.11 5.11
C CYS A 12 4.71 0.12 4.47
N GLY A 13 4.61 1.08 3.57
CA GLY A 13 3.45 1.36 2.73
C GLY A 13 3.29 0.38 1.56
N GLY A 14 4.26 -0.52 1.38
CA GLY A 14 4.30 -1.52 0.34
C GLY A 14 5.22 -1.09 -0.78
N LEU A 15 6.41 -1.70 -0.87
CA LEU A 15 7.42 -1.41 -1.88
C LEU A 15 6.87 -1.44 -3.31
N ALA A 16 5.98 -2.39 -3.58
CA ALA A 16 5.27 -2.53 -4.85
C ALA A 16 4.42 -1.31 -5.24
N PHE A 17 4.10 -0.41 -4.30
CA PHE A 17 3.22 0.74 -4.52
C PHE A 17 3.84 2.06 -4.11
N CYS A 18 4.99 2.09 -3.44
CA CYS A 18 5.62 3.33 -3.00
C CYS A 18 7.15 3.22 -2.82
N GLY A 19 7.80 2.23 -3.45
CA GLY A 19 9.21 1.94 -3.22
C GLY A 19 10.15 3.12 -3.41
N GLU A 20 10.02 3.88 -4.51
CA GLU A 20 10.86 5.07 -4.76
C GLU A 20 10.64 6.14 -3.69
N GLU A 21 9.38 6.44 -3.38
CA GLU A 21 9.03 7.43 -2.36
C GLU A 21 9.47 7.01 -0.95
N GLU A 22 9.46 5.70 -0.67
CA GLU A 22 9.97 5.16 0.59
C GLU A 22 11.49 5.24 0.67
N MET A 23 12.23 5.02 -0.42
CA MET A 23 13.68 5.19 -0.43
C MET A 23 14.08 6.67 -0.24
N GLU A 24 13.39 7.60 -0.90
CA GLU A 24 13.55 9.05 -0.70
C GLU A 24 13.25 9.44 0.76
N MET A 25 12.18 8.89 1.33
CA MET A 25 11.82 9.11 2.74
C MET A 25 12.92 8.60 3.68
N LEU A 26 13.46 7.40 3.46
CA LEU A 26 14.53 6.83 4.29
C LEU A 26 15.83 7.65 4.19
N HIS A 27 16.14 8.18 3.01
CA HIS A 27 17.24 9.13 2.81
C HIS A 27 17.05 10.39 3.65
N ALA A 28 15.85 11.00 3.61
CA ALA A 28 15.55 12.18 4.43
C ALA A 28 15.69 11.90 5.94
N TYR A 29 15.29 10.71 6.39
CA TYR A 29 15.53 10.30 7.78
C TYR A 29 17.00 10.15 8.12
N ALA A 30 17.81 9.63 7.18
CA ALA A 30 19.24 9.46 7.41
C ALA A 30 19.95 10.82 7.58
N LEU A 31 19.55 11.84 6.81
CA LEU A 31 19.99 13.22 6.99
C LEU A 31 19.61 13.81 8.36
N ASP A 32 18.55 13.31 8.99
CA ASP A 32 18.15 13.69 10.35
C ASP A 32 18.79 12.79 11.44
N GLY A 33 19.69 11.87 11.06
CA GLY A 33 20.35 10.91 11.96
C GLY A 33 19.46 9.74 12.40
N TRP A 34 18.38 9.46 11.68
CA TRP A 34 17.57 8.25 11.88
C TRP A 34 17.90 7.26 10.76
N ILE A 35 18.81 6.33 11.04
CA ILE A 35 19.36 5.43 10.03
C ILE A 35 18.55 4.14 9.98
N PHE A 36 18.06 3.77 8.81
CA PHE A 36 17.41 2.49 8.57
C PHE A 36 18.43 1.35 8.63
N ARG A 37 18.23 0.41 9.57
CA ARG A 37 19.16 -0.72 9.79
C ARG A 37 18.49 -2.08 9.76
N LYS A 38 17.16 -2.14 9.87
CA LYS A 38 16.45 -3.42 9.90
C LYS A 38 15.04 -3.33 9.35
N PHE A 39 14.66 -4.31 8.55
CA PHE A 39 13.28 -4.51 8.11
C PHE A 39 12.60 -5.65 8.89
N SER A 40 11.42 -5.39 9.47
CA SER A 40 10.64 -6.37 10.24
C SER A 40 9.42 -6.91 9.47
N GLY A 41 9.51 -7.01 8.14
CA GLY A 41 8.43 -7.52 7.28
C GLY A 41 7.35 -6.48 6.97
N LEU A 42 6.89 -5.73 7.98
CA LEU A 42 5.88 -4.68 7.83
C LEU A 42 6.38 -3.29 8.26
N SER A 43 7.61 -3.19 8.75
CA SER A 43 8.15 -1.91 9.22
C SER A 43 9.64 -1.76 8.97
N TYR A 44 10.03 -0.52 8.68
CA TYR A 44 11.40 -0.02 8.74
C TYR A 44 11.74 0.32 10.18
N VAL A 45 12.81 -0.29 10.69
CA VAL A 45 13.36 0.00 12.02
C VAL A 45 14.58 0.90 11.85
N LEU A 46 14.43 2.13 12.33
CA LEU A 46 15.44 3.18 12.26
C LEU A 46 16.11 3.31 13.63
N TYR A 47 17.42 3.50 13.63
CA TYR A 47 18.23 3.69 14.82
C TYR A 47 18.74 5.11 14.85
N LYS A 48 18.67 5.75 16.02
CA LYS A 48 19.25 7.08 16.19
C LYS A 48 20.77 6.98 16.19
N GLU A 49 21.38 7.65 15.23
CA GLU A 49 22.83 7.74 15.01
C GLU A 49 23.17 9.17 14.56
N GLU A 50 24.42 9.42 14.20
CA GLU A 50 24.82 10.69 13.58
C GLU A 50 24.16 10.85 12.20
N PRO A 51 23.73 12.08 11.84
CA PRO A 51 23.29 12.43 10.49
C PRO A 51 24.27 11.95 9.42
N GLN A 52 23.75 11.22 8.44
CA GLN A 52 24.55 10.66 7.35
C GLN A 52 23.80 10.82 6.02
N ASP A 53 24.55 11.17 4.98
CA ASP A 53 24.04 11.28 3.61
C ASP A 53 24.06 9.91 2.93
N LEU A 54 23.02 9.11 3.21
CA LEU A 54 22.87 7.73 2.73
C LEU A 54 21.72 7.62 1.74
N ILE A 55 21.95 6.89 0.65
CA ILE A 55 20.91 6.44 -0.26
C ILE A 55 20.50 5.02 0.06
N PHE A 56 19.24 4.71 -0.22
CA PHE A 56 18.65 3.40 0.00
C PHE A 56 18.11 2.85 -1.30
N SER A 57 18.19 1.54 -1.44
CA SER A 57 17.58 0.80 -2.55
C SER A 57 17.12 -0.57 -2.06
N TYR A 58 16.29 -1.24 -2.87
CA TYR A 58 15.81 -2.58 -2.59
C TYR A 58 15.77 -3.43 -3.86
N ASP A 59 15.77 -4.74 -3.69
CA ASP A 59 15.67 -5.72 -4.78
C ASP A 59 14.74 -6.88 -4.35
N LEU A 60 13.89 -7.35 -5.26
CA LEU A 60 12.88 -8.39 -5.00
C LEU A 60 13.23 -9.76 -5.61
N ASN A 61 14.43 -9.92 -6.17
CA ASN A 61 14.87 -11.17 -6.76
C ASN A 61 14.92 -12.30 -5.73
N LYS A 62 14.33 -13.42 -6.13
CA LYS A 62 14.40 -14.67 -5.37
C LYS A 62 15.69 -15.38 -5.73
N VAL A 63 16.69 -15.21 -4.87
CA VAL A 63 17.99 -15.88 -5.00
C VAL A 63 17.96 -17.14 -4.16
N LYS A 64 18.54 -18.23 -4.68
CA LYS A 64 18.71 -19.46 -3.90
C LYS A 64 19.68 -19.20 -2.75
N LYS A 65 19.53 -19.95 -1.67
CA LYS A 65 20.38 -19.78 -0.48
C LYS A 65 21.87 -20.00 -0.79
N GLU A 66 22.18 -20.91 -1.71
CA GLU A 66 23.54 -21.22 -2.17
C GLU A 66 24.21 -20.06 -2.90
N ASP A 67 23.44 -19.30 -3.69
CA ASP A 67 23.94 -18.18 -4.51
C ASP A 67 23.84 -16.82 -3.79
N ALA A 68 23.26 -16.79 -2.59
CA ALA A 68 22.96 -15.57 -1.87
C ALA A 68 24.22 -14.75 -1.53
N GLN A 69 25.34 -15.41 -1.20
CA GLN A 69 26.57 -14.70 -0.87
C GLN A 69 27.17 -14.03 -2.10
N GLU A 70 27.27 -14.76 -3.21
CA GLU A 70 27.77 -14.22 -4.49
C GLU A 70 26.92 -13.04 -4.97
N TYR A 71 25.60 -13.15 -4.79
CA TYR A 71 24.66 -12.07 -5.08
C TYR A 71 24.93 -10.80 -4.26
N LEU A 72 25.20 -10.94 -2.96
CA LEU A 72 25.53 -9.81 -2.09
C LEU A 72 26.89 -9.20 -2.41
N ASP A 73 27.88 -10.05 -2.74
CA ASP A 73 29.23 -9.61 -3.08
C ASP A 73 29.25 -8.74 -4.34
N LEU A 74 28.38 -9.03 -5.32
CA LEU A 74 28.20 -8.22 -6.52
C LEU A 74 27.80 -6.77 -6.18
N PHE A 75 26.89 -6.58 -5.24
CA PHE A 75 26.47 -5.24 -4.82
C PHE A 75 27.47 -4.57 -3.88
N ALA A 76 28.14 -5.35 -3.01
CA ALA A 76 29.22 -4.85 -2.18
C ALA A 76 30.37 -4.27 -3.02
N ALA A 77 30.71 -4.91 -4.15
CA ALA A 77 31.69 -4.40 -5.10
C ALA A 77 31.29 -3.06 -5.73
N ALA A 78 29.99 -2.81 -5.88
CA ALA A 78 29.44 -1.54 -6.35
C ALA A 78 29.28 -0.49 -5.23
N GLY A 79 29.72 -0.78 -4.00
CA GLY A 79 29.66 0.14 -2.85
C GLY A 79 28.34 0.13 -2.08
N TRP A 80 27.52 -0.91 -2.27
CA TRP A 80 26.25 -1.10 -1.55
C TRP A 80 26.43 -2.07 -0.38
N GLU A 81 25.94 -1.67 0.80
CA GLU A 81 25.92 -2.50 2.00
C GLU A 81 24.53 -3.07 2.25
N GLN A 82 24.44 -4.36 2.54
CA GLN A 82 23.17 -5.02 2.83
C GLN A 82 22.63 -4.61 4.20
N ILE A 83 21.34 -4.29 4.25
CA ILE A 83 20.59 -4.06 5.48
C ILE A 83 19.95 -5.37 5.93
N THR A 84 20.02 -5.65 7.24
CA THR A 84 19.46 -6.89 7.80
C THR A 84 17.94 -6.94 7.57
N CYS A 85 17.51 -7.96 6.84
CA CYS A 85 16.11 -8.21 6.53
C CYS A 85 15.76 -9.66 6.88
N ASN A 86 14.66 -9.87 7.59
CA ASN A 86 14.15 -11.22 7.87
C ASN A 86 13.27 -11.78 6.73
N SER A 87 13.32 -11.18 5.53
CA SER A 87 12.56 -11.62 4.35
C SER A 87 13.45 -12.40 3.40
N SER A 88 12.94 -13.49 2.83
CA SER A 88 13.61 -14.28 1.80
C SER A 88 13.38 -13.76 0.37
N SER A 89 12.57 -12.72 0.20
CA SER A 89 12.16 -12.19 -1.11
C SER A 89 12.35 -10.68 -1.23
N THR A 90 13.06 -10.06 -0.29
CA THR A 90 13.26 -8.61 -0.29
C THR A 90 14.61 -8.31 0.33
N TRP A 91 15.49 -7.77 -0.50
CA TRP A 91 16.82 -7.34 -0.14
C TRP A 91 16.81 -5.82 -0.04
N PHE A 92 17.41 -5.28 1.01
CA PHE A 92 17.56 -3.84 1.19
C PHE A 92 19.04 -3.50 1.23
N PHE A 93 19.39 -2.39 0.62
CA PHE A 93 20.76 -1.91 0.52
C PHE A 93 20.85 -0.44 0.89
N MET A 94 21.98 -0.04 1.45
CA MET A 94 22.35 1.35 1.66
C MET A 94 23.71 1.64 1.05
N ALA A 95 23.92 2.87 0.60
CA ALA A 95 25.21 3.34 0.12
C ALA A 95 25.37 4.82 0.44
N LYS A 96 26.57 5.37 0.21
CA LYS A 96 26.80 6.81 0.29
C LYS A 96 26.17 7.50 -0.92
N GLN A 97 25.73 8.75 -0.73
CA GLN A 97 25.30 9.60 -1.84
C GLN A 97 26.40 9.69 -2.91
N GLY A 98 26.04 9.47 -4.17
CA GLY A 98 26.97 9.45 -5.31
C GLY A 98 27.38 8.05 -5.78
N THR A 99 27.03 6.99 -5.03
CA THR A 99 27.14 5.61 -5.54
C THR A 99 26.19 5.40 -6.74
N PRO A 100 26.62 4.69 -7.81
CA PRO A 100 25.75 4.39 -8.95
C PRO A 100 24.45 3.70 -8.50
N PRO A 101 23.30 4.05 -9.11
CA PRO A 101 22.03 3.46 -8.73
C PRO A 101 22.06 1.94 -8.92
N LEU A 102 21.52 1.22 -7.92
CA LEU A 102 21.45 -0.24 -7.94
C LEU A 102 20.70 -0.77 -9.17
N HIS A 103 19.68 -0.03 -9.60
CA HIS A 103 18.88 -0.31 -10.79
C HIS A 103 19.21 0.73 -11.85
N SER A 104 19.91 0.33 -12.90
CA SER A 104 20.26 1.20 -14.04
C SER A 104 19.07 1.45 -14.97
N ASP A 105 18.05 0.59 -14.96
CA ASP A 105 16.88 0.68 -15.84
C ASP A 105 15.54 0.68 -15.08
N HIS A 106 14.72 1.69 -15.37
CA HIS A 106 13.30 1.72 -14.97
C HIS A 106 12.46 0.58 -15.57
N ALA A 107 13.00 -0.16 -16.55
CA ALA A 107 12.33 -1.28 -17.19
C ALA A 107 12.06 -2.44 -16.22
N THR A 108 13.00 -2.73 -15.30
CA THR A 108 12.90 -3.82 -14.33
C THR A 108 11.75 -3.60 -13.35
N LEU A 109 11.58 -2.36 -12.86
CA LEU A 109 10.43 -1.96 -12.04
C LEU A 109 9.11 -2.13 -12.81
N SER A 110 9.09 -1.79 -14.10
CA SER A 110 7.89 -1.92 -14.94
C SER A 110 7.45 -3.37 -15.14
N GLU A 111 8.39 -4.32 -15.24
CA GLU A 111 8.09 -5.75 -15.33
C GLU A 111 7.50 -6.28 -14.01
N GLU A 112 8.02 -5.83 -12.86
CA GLU A 112 7.44 -6.15 -11.54
C GLU A 112 5.99 -5.65 -11.42
N TYR A 113 5.69 -4.42 -11.85
CA TYR A 113 4.31 -3.90 -11.90
C TYR A 113 3.41 -4.73 -12.82
N THR A 114 3.94 -5.28 -13.92
CA THR A 114 3.13 -6.12 -14.83
C THR A 114 2.73 -7.44 -14.20
N GLY A 115 3.57 -8.03 -13.35
CA GLY A 115 3.26 -9.26 -12.60
C GLY A 115 2.12 -9.06 -11.62
N ILE A 116 2.20 -8.01 -10.79
CA ILE A 116 1.13 -7.64 -9.84
C ILE A 116 -0.16 -7.28 -10.60
N GLY A 117 -0.05 -6.54 -11.69
CA GLY A 117 -1.17 -6.21 -12.56
C GLY A 117 -1.84 -7.44 -13.19
N LYS A 118 -1.08 -8.46 -13.59
CA LYS A 118 -1.64 -9.73 -14.09
C LYS A 118 -2.39 -10.48 -12.99
N THR A 119 -1.80 -10.66 -11.82
CA THR A 119 -2.44 -11.34 -10.68
C THR A 119 -3.70 -10.61 -10.22
N ALA A 120 -3.66 -9.28 -10.13
CA ALA A 120 -4.81 -8.45 -9.81
C ALA A 120 -5.93 -8.57 -10.85
N LYS A 121 -5.60 -8.64 -12.15
CA LYS A 121 -6.59 -8.88 -13.23
C LYS A 121 -7.28 -10.23 -13.10
N TYR A 122 -6.53 -11.31 -12.82
CA TYR A 122 -7.13 -12.63 -12.61
C TYR A 122 -8.03 -12.66 -11.38
N LEU A 123 -7.59 -12.06 -10.27
CA LEU A 123 -8.39 -11.97 -9.04
C LEU A 123 -9.67 -11.15 -9.26
N LEU A 124 -9.58 -10.04 -10.02
CA LEU A 124 -10.73 -9.23 -10.41
C LEU A 124 -11.75 -10.07 -11.21
N LEU A 125 -11.27 -10.89 -12.15
CA LEU A 125 -12.13 -11.72 -13.00
C LEU A 125 -12.86 -12.79 -12.18
N VAL A 126 -12.16 -13.45 -11.26
CA VAL A 126 -12.75 -14.42 -10.33
C VAL A 126 -13.79 -13.75 -9.42
N LEU A 127 -13.45 -12.60 -8.82
CA LEU A 127 -14.37 -11.87 -7.94
C LEU A 127 -15.58 -11.32 -8.70
N ALA A 128 -15.40 -10.86 -9.94
CA ALA A 128 -16.49 -10.45 -10.82
C ALA A 128 -17.44 -11.61 -11.09
N PHE A 129 -16.91 -12.80 -11.39
CA PHE A 129 -17.70 -13.99 -11.62
C PHE A 129 -18.48 -14.43 -10.38
N VAL A 130 -17.83 -14.46 -9.21
CA VAL A 130 -18.47 -14.77 -7.92
C VAL A 130 -19.56 -13.75 -7.57
N SER A 131 -19.31 -12.46 -7.83
CA SER A 131 -20.29 -11.40 -7.61
C SER A 131 -21.48 -11.56 -8.56
N LEU A 132 -21.24 -11.77 -9.85
CA LEU A 132 -22.29 -11.98 -10.84
C LEU A 132 -23.15 -13.21 -10.50
N PHE A 133 -22.51 -14.32 -10.10
CA PHE A 133 -23.19 -15.52 -9.66
C PHE A 133 -24.03 -15.29 -8.39
N SER A 134 -23.48 -14.57 -7.42
CA SER A 134 -24.22 -14.18 -6.20
C SER A 134 -25.43 -13.31 -6.51
N PHE A 135 -25.33 -12.42 -7.52
CA PHE A 135 -26.46 -11.59 -7.98
C PHE A 135 -27.64 -12.43 -8.47
N PHE A 136 -27.41 -13.51 -9.23
CA PHE A 136 -28.47 -14.41 -9.66
C PHE A 136 -29.16 -15.15 -8.50
N LEU A 137 -28.45 -15.33 -7.38
CA LEU A 137 -28.93 -16.02 -6.18
C LEU A 137 -29.53 -15.06 -5.13
N ILE A 138 -29.47 -13.74 -5.33
CA ILE A 138 -30.00 -12.71 -4.40
C ILE A 138 -31.46 -12.97 -4.01
N LYS A 139 -32.26 -13.52 -4.92
CA LYS A 139 -33.69 -13.79 -4.68
C LYS A 139 -33.94 -14.91 -3.67
N GLN A 140 -32.94 -15.74 -3.35
CA GLN A 140 -33.12 -16.94 -2.54
C GLN A 140 -32.78 -16.73 -1.06
N ALA A 141 -31.84 -15.83 -0.74
CA ALA A 141 -31.46 -15.56 0.65
C ALA A 141 -30.72 -14.23 0.81
N ALA A 142 -30.94 -13.57 1.96
CA ALA A 142 -30.27 -12.33 2.33
C ALA A 142 -28.72 -12.48 2.35
N ILE A 143 -28.20 -13.68 2.62
CA ILE A 143 -26.75 -13.95 2.62
C ILE A 143 -26.09 -13.66 1.26
N PHE A 144 -26.78 -13.87 0.14
CA PHE A 144 -26.27 -13.60 -1.20
C PHE A 144 -26.19 -12.10 -1.51
N MET A 145 -27.03 -11.28 -0.88
CA MET A 145 -26.95 -9.82 -0.98
C MET A 145 -25.66 -9.30 -0.31
N TYR A 146 -25.31 -9.84 0.86
CA TYR A 146 -24.07 -9.50 1.56
C TYR A 146 -22.82 -9.95 0.78
N LEU A 147 -22.85 -11.16 0.22
CA LEU A 147 -21.76 -11.67 -0.63
C LEU A 147 -21.57 -10.83 -1.91
N PHE A 148 -22.66 -10.44 -2.56
CA PHE A 148 -22.61 -9.57 -3.74
C PHE A 148 -21.98 -8.22 -3.42
N ALA A 149 -22.44 -7.57 -2.35
CA ALA A 149 -21.94 -6.26 -1.96
C ALA A 149 -20.47 -6.30 -1.54
N PHE A 150 -20.06 -7.33 -0.78
CA PHE A 150 -18.65 -7.57 -0.44
C PHE A 150 -17.80 -7.76 -1.71
N GLY A 151 -18.30 -8.54 -2.66
CA GLY A 151 -17.67 -8.74 -3.97
C GLY A 151 -17.46 -7.43 -4.74
N CYS A 152 -18.50 -6.58 -4.83
CA CYS A 152 -18.41 -5.25 -5.44
C CYS A 152 -17.37 -4.35 -4.76
N GLY A 153 -17.29 -4.37 -3.43
CA GLY A 153 -16.28 -3.62 -2.67
C GLY A 153 -14.86 -4.06 -2.99
N CYS A 154 -14.62 -5.39 -3.03
CA CYS A 154 -13.32 -5.96 -3.40
C CYS A 154 -12.92 -5.62 -4.84
N ILE A 155 -13.88 -5.67 -5.78
CA ILE A 155 -13.69 -5.27 -7.19
C ILE A 155 -13.28 -3.80 -7.29
N GLY A 156 -13.95 -2.90 -6.56
CA GLY A 156 -13.60 -1.47 -6.52
C GLY A 156 -12.17 -1.22 -6.04
N GLY A 157 -11.75 -1.91 -4.97
CA GLY A 157 -10.37 -1.85 -4.47
C GLY A 157 -9.34 -2.33 -5.49
N LEU A 158 -9.61 -3.45 -6.17
CA LEU A 158 -8.72 -3.99 -7.22
C LEU A 158 -8.63 -3.07 -8.45
N LEU A 159 -9.74 -2.47 -8.88
CA LEU A 159 -9.74 -1.48 -9.97
C LEU A 159 -8.90 -0.26 -9.62
N MET A 160 -8.97 0.24 -8.38
CA MET A 160 -8.11 1.32 -7.92
C MET A 160 -6.62 0.94 -7.98
N LEU A 161 -6.25 -0.29 -7.59
CA LEU A 161 -4.87 -0.77 -7.71
C LEU A 161 -4.42 -0.83 -9.18
N LEU A 162 -5.28 -1.30 -10.09
CA LEU A 162 -4.98 -1.32 -11.52
C LEU A 162 -4.83 0.08 -12.11
N ILE A 163 -5.71 1.03 -11.75
CA ILE A 163 -5.60 2.43 -12.19
C ILE A 163 -4.30 3.05 -11.65
N GLY A 164 -3.96 2.80 -10.38
CA GLY A 164 -2.71 3.25 -9.78
C GLY A 164 -1.47 2.72 -10.51
N THR A 165 -1.44 1.42 -10.83
CA THR A 165 -0.32 0.84 -11.61
C THR A 165 -0.23 1.40 -13.03
N GLN A 166 -1.35 1.68 -13.70
CA GLN A 166 -1.33 2.29 -15.04
C GLN A 166 -0.86 3.76 -15.01
N PHE A 167 -1.28 4.54 -14.02
CA PHE A 167 -0.79 5.92 -13.84
C PHE A 167 0.74 5.96 -13.59
N ARG A 168 1.26 5.00 -12.82
CA ARG A 168 2.70 4.85 -12.56
C ARG A 168 3.49 4.46 -13.81
N LYS A 169 2.94 3.58 -14.67
CA LYS A 169 3.54 3.26 -15.97
C LYS A 169 3.74 4.51 -16.84
N HIS A 170 2.87 5.51 -16.70
CA HIS A 170 2.97 6.82 -17.36
C HIS A 170 3.80 7.87 -16.60
N LYS A 171 4.70 7.46 -15.69
CA LYS A 171 5.64 8.32 -14.95
C LYS A 171 4.98 9.42 -14.09
N ARG A 172 3.71 9.27 -13.71
CA ARG A 172 3.07 10.18 -12.74
C ARG A 172 3.26 9.61 -11.33
N LYS A 173 3.93 10.38 -10.45
CA LYS A 173 4.14 10.02 -9.04
C LYS A 173 2.79 10.02 -8.32
N LEU A 174 2.38 8.87 -7.81
CA LEU A 174 1.13 8.67 -7.06
C LEU A 174 1.45 7.70 -5.92
N CYS A 175 1.80 8.24 -4.76
CA CYS A 175 2.02 7.46 -3.55
C CYS A 175 0.67 7.26 -2.85
N ILE A 176 0.19 6.01 -2.81
CA ILE A 176 -0.99 5.63 -2.03
C ILE A 176 -0.47 5.10 -0.70
N THR A 177 -0.53 5.91 0.35
CA THR A 177 -0.21 5.42 1.71
C THR A 177 -1.21 4.34 2.13
N MET A 178 -0.73 3.13 2.41
CA MET A 178 -1.53 2.00 2.93
C MET A 178 -2.44 2.39 4.10
N TRP A 179 -2.01 3.29 4.98
CA TRP A 179 -2.80 3.72 6.13
C TRP A 179 -4.01 4.59 5.78
N SER A 180 -3.88 5.52 4.82
CA SER A 180 -5.03 6.30 4.33
C SER A 180 -5.97 5.42 3.49
N PHE A 181 -5.41 4.48 2.74
CA PHE A 181 -6.15 3.44 2.01
C PHE A 181 -6.97 2.57 2.97
N GLN A 182 -6.36 2.00 4.01
CA GLN A 182 -7.04 1.14 4.99
C GLN A 182 -8.14 1.87 5.74
N ARG A 183 -7.92 3.13 6.17
CA ARG A 183 -8.97 3.93 6.82
C ARG A 183 -10.13 4.20 5.86
N SER A 184 -9.83 4.61 4.63
CA SER A 184 -10.86 4.86 3.61
C SER A 184 -11.63 3.59 3.27
N MET A 185 -10.95 2.45 3.18
CA MET A 185 -11.54 1.14 2.97
C MET A 185 -12.43 0.73 4.14
N CYS A 186 -12.03 0.95 5.40
CA CYS A 186 -12.89 0.73 6.56
C CYS A 186 -14.15 1.59 6.52
N TYR A 187 -14.06 2.85 6.12
CA TYR A 187 -15.25 3.71 5.98
C TYR A 187 -16.15 3.27 4.81
N CYS A 188 -15.57 2.84 3.68
CA CYS A 188 -16.32 2.27 2.56
C CYS A 188 -17.04 0.98 2.96
N VAL A 189 -16.37 0.06 3.64
CA VAL A 189 -16.95 -1.21 4.10
C VAL A 189 -18.01 -0.96 5.18
N GLY A 190 -17.75 -0.04 6.11
CA GLY A 190 -18.70 0.34 7.16
C GLY A 190 -19.96 0.99 6.61
N SER A 191 -19.83 1.91 5.64
CA SER A 191 -20.99 2.53 4.97
C SER A 191 -21.79 1.52 4.14
N LEU A 192 -21.11 0.60 3.46
CA LEU A 192 -21.75 -0.51 2.74
C LEU A 192 -22.51 -1.45 3.69
N PHE A 193 -21.91 -1.78 4.85
CA PHE A 193 -22.55 -2.61 5.87
C PHE A 193 -23.80 -1.94 6.46
N ILE A 194 -23.74 -0.64 6.72
CA ILE A 194 -24.90 0.16 7.14
C ILE A 194 -25.97 0.11 6.04
N MET A 195 -25.61 0.25 4.76
CA MET A 195 -26.57 0.21 3.66
C MET A 195 -27.30 -1.14 3.53
N LEU A 196 -26.60 -2.25 3.78
CA LEU A 196 -27.15 -3.61 3.62
C LEU A 196 -27.97 -4.09 4.82
N SER A 197 -27.68 -3.60 6.03
CA SER A 197 -28.41 -3.97 7.26
C SER A 197 -29.71 -3.19 7.45
N MET A 198 -29.85 -2.04 6.78
CA MET A 198 -31.00 -1.13 6.94
C MET A 198 -32.36 -1.69 6.48
N PRO A 199 -32.50 -2.48 5.40
CA PRO A 199 -33.78 -3.10 5.03
C PRO A 199 -34.32 -4.01 6.14
N PHE A 200 -33.44 -4.80 6.77
CA PHE A 200 -33.81 -5.70 7.87
C PHE A 200 -34.27 -4.91 9.11
N LEU A 201 -33.60 -3.81 9.43
CA LEU A 201 -33.98 -2.93 10.54
C LEU A 201 -35.30 -2.18 10.29
N SER A 202 -35.58 -1.81 9.04
CA SER A 202 -36.84 -1.15 8.69
C SER A 202 -38.06 -2.06 8.81
N ASP A 203 -37.89 -3.37 8.65
CA ASP A 203 -38.97 -4.35 8.81
C ASP A 203 -39.30 -4.61 10.29
N ILE A 204 -38.32 -4.46 11.20
CA ILE A 204 -38.51 -4.64 12.65
C ILE A 204 -39.29 -3.47 13.27
N VAL A 205 -39.03 -2.23 12.83
CA VAL A 205 -39.70 -1.03 13.33
C VAL A 205 -40.22 -0.18 12.16
N PRO A 206 -41.42 -0.51 11.62
CA PRO A 206 -41.97 0.16 10.45
C PRO A 206 -42.31 1.65 10.67
N SER A 207 -42.60 2.03 11.91
CA SER A 207 -42.98 3.40 12.29
C SER A 207 -41.87 4.44 12.04
N LEU A 208 -40.62 4.00 11.89
CA LEU A 208 -39.45 4.85 11.67
C LEU A 208 -38.98 4.86 10.20
N HIS A 209 -39.79 4.41 9.24
CA HIS A 209 -39.40 4.26 7.84
C HIS A 209 -38.79 5.53 7.19
N ILE A 210 -39.25 6.72 7.58
CA ILE A 210 -38.68 8.00 7.13
C ILE A 210 -37.26 8.21 7.66
N LEU A 211 -37.03 7.95 8.95
CA LEU A 211 -35.70 8.02 9.58
C LEU A 211 -34.71 7.04 8.90
N TRP A 212 -35.16 5.81 8.62
CA TRP A 212 -34.37 4.79 7.92
C TRP A 212 -34.02 5.17 6.47
N ARG A 213 -34.84 5.97 5.79
CA ARG A 213 -34.52 6.53 4.46
C ARG A 213 -33.42 7.58 4.53
N PHE A 214 -33.46 8.49 5.52
CA PHE A 214 -32.41 9.50 5.71
C PHE A 214 -31.06 8.87 6.09
N LEU A 215 -31.05 7.87 6.97
CA LEU A 215 -29.83 7.12 7.32
C LEU A 215 -29.19 6.43 6.11
N ARG A 216 -30.00 5.83 5.22
CA ARG A 216 -29.51 5.22 3.98
C ARG A 216 -28.88 6.24 3.03
N LEU A 217 -29.50 7.41 2.86
CA LEU A 217 -28.93 8.49 2.05
C LEU A 217 -27.63 9.03 2.65
N GLY A 218 -27.56 9.18 3.97
CA GLY A 218 -26.34 9.57 4.67
C GLY A 218 -25.19 8.56 4.50
N ALA A 219 -25.49 7.26 4.53
CA ALA A 219 -24.51 6.21 4.27
C ALA A 219 -24.00 6.25 2.82
N TRP A 220 -24.87 6.50 1.83
CA TRP A 220 -24.48 6.72 0.42
C TRP A 220 -23.55 7.93 0.27
N MET A 221 -23.88 9.06 0.89
CA MET A 221 -23.05 10.26 0.85
C MET A 221 -21.70 10.02 1.51
N LEU A 222 -21.65 9.30 2.64
CA LEU A 222 -20.41 8.91 3.29
C LEU A 222 -19.56 7.99 2.41
N PHE A 223 -20.16 6.98 1.77
CA PHE A 223 -19.46 6.08 0.85
C PHE A 223 -18.83 6.82 -0.34
N ILE A 224 -19.61 7.71 -0.98
CA ILE A 224 -19.14 8.53 -2.10
C ILE A 224 -18.07 9.52 -1.64
N ALA A 225 -18.27 10.21 -0.51
CA ALA A 225 -17.30 11.13 0.05
C ALA A 225 -16.01 10.42 0.46
N THR A 226 -16.07 9.17 0.94
CA THR A 226 -14.87 8.39 1.26
C THR A 226 -14.11 7.99 0.02
N LEU A 227 -14.81 7.57 -1.05
CA LEU A 227 -14.19 7.32 -2.36
C LEU A 227 -13.52 8.59 -2.89
N PHE A 228 -14.22 9.73 -2.90
CA PHE A 228 -13.64 11.01 -3.33
C PHE A 228 -12.48 11.46 -2.45
N SER A 229 -12.56 11.29 -1.12
CA SER A 229 -11.48 11.65 -0.21
C SER A 229 -10.23 10.79 -0.42
N MET A 230 -10.42 9.54 -0.87
CA MET A 230 -9.34 8.64 -1.25
C MET A 230 -8.64 9.09 -2.54
N TYR A 231 -9.36 9.79 -3.43
CA TYR A 231 -8.81 10.45 -4.61
C TYR A 231 -8.21 11.84 -4.33
N TRP A 232 -8.59 12.52 -3.24
CA TRP A 232 -8.19 13.92 -3.00
C TRP A 232 -7.15 14.09 -1.89
N ARG A 233 -7.13 13.21 -0.87
CA ARG A 233 -6.09 13.23 0.19
C ARG A 233 -4.84 12.50 -0.30
N TYR A 234 -4.01 13.22 -1.04
CA TYR A 234 -2.64 12.81 -1.37
C TYR A 234 -1.59 13.70 -0.70
N PRO A 235 -1.38 13.61 0.63
CA PRO A 235 -0.25 14.25 1.25
C PRO A 235 0.90 13.23 1.38
N LEU A 236 2.04 13.57 0.76
CA LEU A 236 3.33 12.97 1.04
C LEU A 236 3.75 13.44 2.45
N TYR A 237 3.21 12.79 3.48
CA TYR A 237 3.35 13.26 4.86
C TYR A 237 3.46 12.07 5.79
N ARG A 238 4.63 11.89 6.39
CA ARG A 238 4.74 10.95 7.51
C ARG A 238 5.46 11.46 8.74
N ASP A 239 6.18 12.59 8.69
CA ASP A 239 6.84 13.16 9.88
C ASP A 239 6.94 14.70 9.81
N HIS A 240 5.82 15.40 9.69
CA HIS A 240 5.73 16.87 9.81
C HIS A 240 6.59 17.76 8.88
N LYS A 241 7.30 17.19 7.91
CA LYS A 241 8.01 17.94 6.87
C LYS A 241 7.25 17.84 5.54
N GLU A 242 6.65 18.95 5.10
CA GLU A 242 6.25 19.12 3.70
C GLU A 242 7.49 19.00 2.83
N GLN A 243 7.65 17.88 2.14
CA GLN A 243 8.50 17.85 0.97
C GLN A 243 7.60 18.11 -0.24
N TYR A 244 7.54 19.37 -0.65
CA TYR A 244 7.06 19.72 -1.98
C TYR A 244 7.96 19.03 -3.00
N LEU A 245 7.49 17.94 -3.59
CA LEU A 245 8.09 17.33 -4.78
C LEU A 245 7.79 18.20 -6.01
N PHE A 246 8.25 19.46 -6.00
CA PHE A 246 8.47 20.28 -7.20
C PHE A 246 9.48 21.39 -6.88
N LYS A 247 10.76 21.08 -7.07
CA LYS A 247 11.76 22.08 -7.44
C LYS A 247 12.94 21.46 -8.21
N LYS A 248 12.65 21.00 -9.43
CA LYS A 248 13.36 21.37 -10.66
C LYS A 248 12.61 20.85 -11.87
#